data_AF-A0A7X9C3Y5-F1
#
_entry.id   AF-A0A7X9C3Y5-F1
#
_cell.length_a   1.000
_cell.length_b   1.000
_cell.length_c   1.000
_cell.angle_alpha   90.00
_cell.angle_beta   90.00
_cell.angle_gamma   90.00
#
_symmetry.space_group_name_H-M   'P 1'
#
loop_
_entity.id
_entity.type
_entity.pdbx_description
1 polymer ?
#
loop_
_entity_poly.entity_id
_entity_poly.type
_entity_poly.pdbx_seq_one_letter_code
_entity_poly.pdbx_strand_id
1 'polypeptide(L)'
;MSKSSEFITRNLDITTDMLPDDLLSLWVVQDKKDIEEQYNIFMFAYTLYLSQKNEGKEVELSVDELNSLFESFQVILSMEELRRKSLLNCNKVKLFDFDNYENLEFCIDRELLVF
;
A
#
# COMPACT_ATOMS: atom_id res chain seq x y z
N MET A 1 19.41 3.39 -6.46
CA MET A 1 18.15 3.18 -5.73
C MET A 1 17.28 2.25 -6.56
N SER A 2 16.45 1.40 -5.95
CA SER A 2 15.49 0.57 -6.72
C SER A 2 14.38 1.46 -7.29
N LYS A 3 13.72 1.04 -8.38
CA LYS A 3 12.61 1.78 -8.99
C LYS A 3 11.51 2.12 -7.96
N SER A 4 11.21 1.18 -7.06
CA SER A 4 10.26 1.38 -5.96
C SER A 4 10.70 2.51 -5.03
N SER A 5 11.97 2.50 -4.58
CA SER A 5 12.48 3.53 -3.66
C SER A 5 12.52 4.93 -4.29
N GLU A 6 12.86 5.04 -5.58
CA GLU A 6 12.84 6.32 -6.30
C GLU A 6 11.42 6.86 -6.45
N PHE A 7 10.46 5.97 -6.75
CA PHE A 7 9.07 6.33 -6.87
C PHE A 7 8.52 6.80 -5.52
N ILE A 8 8.65 6.00 -4.45
CA ILE A 8 8.17 6.32 -3.09
C ILE A 8 8.70 7.67 -2.62
N THR A 9 10.00 7.92 -2.79
CA THR A 9 10.65 9.17 -2.33
C THR A 9 10.01 10.44 -2.91
N ARG A 10 9.45 10.35 -4.13
CA ARG A 10 8.87 11.50 -4.83
C ARG A 10 7.35 11.61 -4.67
N ASN A 11 6.71 10.59 -4.09
CA ASN A 11 5.29 10.33 -4.25
C ASN A 11 4.65 9.87 -2.93
N LEU A 12 5.03 10.41 -1.78
CA LEU A 12 4.46 9.97 -0.51
C LEU A 12 2.97 10.29 -0.33
N ASP A 13 2.43 11.27 -1.07
CA ASP A 13 1.01 11.65 -0.99
C ASP A 13 0.16 11.04 -2.13
N ILE A 14 0.62 9.95 -2.76
CA ILE A 14 -0.15 9.33 -3.85
C ILE A 14 -1.38 8.59 -3.37
N THR A 15 -2.34 8.50 -4.28
CA THR A 15 -3.46 7.57 -4.18
C THR A 15 -3.19 6.31 -5.01
N THR A 16 -3.88 5.20 -4.66
CA THR A 16 -3.73 3.89 -5.31
C THR A 16 -3.90 3.92 -6.83
N ASP A 17 -4.78 4.76 -7.36
CA ASP A 17 -5.02 4.89 -8.81
C ASP A 17 -3.88 5.56 -9.57
N MET A 18 -2.99 6.26 -8.87
CA MET A 18 -1.80 6.90 -9.46
C MET A 18 -0.56 5.99 -9.45
N LEU A 19 -0.62 4.83 -8.78
CA LEU A 19 0.49 3.88 -8.75
C LEU A 19 0.67 3.24 -10.15
N PRO A 20 1.86 3.29 -10.78
CA PRO A 20 2.10 2.60 -12.05
C PRO A 20 1.81 1.10 -11.98
N ASP A 21 1.22 0.53 -13.04
CA ASP A 21 0.84 -0.89 -13.11
C ASP A 21 2.00 -1.84 -12.78
N ASP A 22 3.19 -1.53 -13.30
CA ASP A 22 4.37 -2.36 -13.10
C ASP A 22 4.88 -2.31 -11.65
N LEU A 23 4.72 -1.18 -10.97
CA LEU A 23 5.01 -1.08 -9.54
C LEU A 23 3.95 -1.77 -8.70
N LEU A 24 2.67 -1.65 -9.06
CA LEU A 24 1.60 -2.40 -8.40
C LEU A 24 1.85 -3.91 -8.48
N SER A 25 2.13 -4.44 -9.67
CA SER A 25 2.43 -5.87 -9.85
C SER A 25 3.70 -6.31 -9.11
N LEU A 26 4.68 -5.42 -8.93
CA LEU A 26 5.89 -5.69 -8.16
C LEU A 26 5.66 -5.68 -6.65
N TRP A 27 4.75 -4.83 -6.16
CA TRP A 27 4.56 -4.57 -4.71
C TRP A 27 3.50 -5.47 -4.07
N VAL A 28 2.61 -6.07 -4.85
CA VAL A 28 1.66 -7.08 -4.39
C VAL A 28 2.40 -8.40 -4.17
N VAL A 29 2.24 -9.01 -2.99
CA VAL A 29 2.70 -10.37 -2.74
C VAL A 29 1.86 -11.34 -3.60
N GLN A 30 2.49 -11.98 -4.58
CA GLN A 30 1.85 -13.00 -5.43
C GLN A 30 2.16 -14.41 -4.93
N ASP A 31 3.40 -14.65 -4.48
CA ASP A 31 3.86 -15.92 -3.92
C ASP A 31 4.53 -15.71 -2.55
N LYS A 32 4.56 -16.77 -1.72
CA LYS A 32 5.25 -16.74 -0.41
C LYS A 32 6.73 -16.36 -0.48
N LYS A 33 7.39 -16.67 -1.61
CA LYS A 33 8.81 -16.36 -1.84
C LYS A 33 9.06 -14.85 -1.99
N ASP A 34 8.02 -14.09 -2.34
CA ASP A 34 8.16 -12.67 -2.64
C ASP A 34 8.11 -11.84 -1.35
N ILE A 35 7.42 -12.32 -0.30
CA ILE A 35 7.09 -11.61 0.95
C ILE A 35 8.23 -10.73 1.48
N GLU A 36 9.46 -11.25 1.50
CA GLU A 36 10.63 -10.51 1.99
C GLU A 36 10.89 -9.22 1.19
N GLU A 37 10.80 -9.29 -0.14
CA GLU A 37 11.00 -8.14 -1.01
C GLU A 37 9.88 -7.10 -0.85
N GLN A 38 8.62 -7.52 -0.82
CA GLN A 38 7.50 -6.59 -0.59
C GLN A 38 7.52 -6.00 0.82
N TYR A 39 7.93 -6.78 1.82
CA TYR A 39 8.12 -6.27 3.18
C TYR A 39 9.21 -5.20 3.23
N ASN A 40 10.32 -5.38 2.51
CA ASN A 40 11.36 -4.35 2.41
C ASN A 40 10.86 -3.07 1.72
N ILE A 41 10.00 -3.17 0.70
CA ILE A 41 9.36 -2.02 0.05
C ILE A 41 8.45 -1.29 1.03
N PHE A 42 7.61 -2.02 1.75
CA PHE A 42 6.75 -1.49 2.82
C PHE A 42 7.57 -0.78 3.90
N MET A 43 8.63 -1.42 4.41
CA MET A 43 9.50 -0.84 5.44
C MET A 43 10.16 0.45 4.97
N PHE A 44 10.59 0.51 3.70
CA PHE A 44 11.14 1.74 3.13
C PHE A 44 10.10 2.87 3.10
N ALA A 45 8.89 2.60 2.59
CA ALA A 45 7.81 3.58 2.56
C ALA A 45 7.41 4.05 3.95
N TYR A 46 7.28 3.12 4.89
CA TYR A 46 6.89 3.41 6.26
C TYR A 46 7.95 4.21 7.02
N THR A 47 9.22 3.87 6.87
CA THR A 47 10.33 4.63 7.46
C THR A 47 10.37 6.06 6.92
N LEU A 48 10.18 6.23 5.61
CA LEU A 48 10.15 7.55 5.01
C LEU A 48 8.95 8.38 5.53
N TYR A 49 7.76 7.78 5.60
CA TYR A 49 6.58 8.38 6.22
C TYR A 49 6.85 8.83 7.67
N LEU A 50 7.37 7.95 8.52
CA LEU A 50 7.68 8.28 9.91
C LEU A 50 8.71 9.40 10.02
N SER A 51 9.73 9.41 9.15
CA SER A 51 10.74 10.47 9.15
C SER A 51 10.14 11.85 8.86
N GLN A 52 9.16 11.92 7.96
CA GLN A 52 8.48 13.16 7.62
C GLN A 52 7.49 13.58 8.72
N LYS A 53 6.74 12.62 9.25
CA LYS A 53 5.72 12.86 10.29
C LYS A 53 6.33 13.29 11.63
N ASN A 54 7.41 12.63 12.06
CA ASN A 54 7.98 12.79 13.39
C ASN A 54 9.26 13.63 13.41
N GLU A 55 9.59 14.33 12.31
CA GLU A 55 10.81 15.13 12.18
C GLU A 55 12.08 14.33 12.51
N GLY A 56 12.10 13.04 12.16
CA GLY A 56 13.22 12.13 12.40
C GLY A 56 13.37 11.61 13.84
N LYS A 57 12.38 11.78 14.71
CA LYS A 57 12.37 11.16 16.05
C LYS A 57 12.20 9.64 15.96
N GLU A 58 12.84 8.91 16.87
CA GLU A 58 12.67 7.47 17.02
C GLU A 58 11.24 7.14 17.45
N VAL A 59 10.67 6.09 16.85
CA VAL A 59 9.34 5.57 17.18
C VAL A 59 9.52 4.08 17.47
N GLU A 60 9.03 3.63 18.62
CA GLU A 60 8.97 2.21 18.94
C GLU A 60 7.68 1.62 18.36
N LEU A 61 7.82 0.50 17.66
CA LEU A 61 6.71 -0.33 17.21
C LEU A 61 7.01 -1.77 17.54
N SER A 62 5.99 -2.48 17.98
CA SER A 62 6.03 -3.91 18.13
C SER A 62 6.06 -4.60 16.76
N VAL A 63 6.55 -5.83 16.74
CA VAL A 63 6.52 -6.70 15.55
C VAL A 63 5.08 -6.94 15.09
N ASP A 64 4.14 -7.06 16.03
CA ASP A 64 2.73 -7.29 15.72
C ASP A 64 2.08 -6.09 15.04
N GLU A 65 2.39 -4.87 15.48
CA GLU A 65 1.92 -3.63 14.82
C GLU A 65 2.49 -3.50 13.40
N LEU A 66 3.78 -3.80 13.21
CA LEU A 66 4.40 -3.77 11.88
C LEU A 66 3.77 -4.79 10.94
N ASN A 67 3.50 -6.01 11.42
CA ASN A 67 2.85 -7.04 10.63
C ASN A 67 1.43 -6.63 10.25
N SER A 68 0.66 -6.06 11.18
CA SER A 68 -0.71 -5.59 10.91
C SER A 68 -0.75 -4.47 9.86
N LEU A 69 0.20 -3.53 9.93
CA LEU A 69 0.36 -2.47 8.94
C LEU A 69 0.76 -3.03 7.56
N PHE A 70 1.66 -4.01 7.52
CA PHE A 70 2.05 -4.66 6.28
C PHE A 70 0.89 -5.43 5.65
N GLU A 71 0.12 -6.17 6.43
CA GLU A 71 -1.08 -6.88 5.95
C GLU A 71 -2.11 -5.89 5.38
N SER A 72 -2.35 -4.78 6.06
CA SER A 72 -3.25 -3.71 5.59
C SER A 72 -2.76 -3.09 4.28
N PHE A 73 -1.45 -2.82 4.18
CA PHE A 73 -0.82 -2.34 2.94
C PHE A 73 -1.03 -3.32 1.78
N GLN A 74 -0.87 -4.63 2.02
CA GLN A 74 -1.12 -5.66 1.01
C GLN A 74 -2.59 -5.74 0.61
N VAL A 75 -3.54 -5.62 1.54
CA VAL A 75 -4.98 -5.56 1.23
C VAL A 75 -5.29 -4.38 0.32
N ILE A 76 -4.75 -3.19 0.60
CA ILE A 76 -4.95 -1.99 -0.23
C ILE A 76 -4.43 -2.22 -1.66
N LEU A 77 -3.23 -2.77 -1.81
CA LEU A 77 -2.64 -3.06 -3.12
C LEU A 77 -3.45 -4.13 -3.87
N SER A 78 -3.85 -5.21 -3.21
CA SER A 78 -4.68 -6.26 -3.83
C SER A 78 -6.05 -5.73 -4.26
N MET A 79 -6.65 -4.83 -3.51
CA MET A 79 -7.91 -4.18 -3.88
C MET A 79 -7.75 -3.30 -5.11
N GLU A 80 -6.66 -2.53 -5.21
CA GLU A 80 -6.34 -1.74 -6.41
C GLU A 80 -6.07 -2.64 -7.62
N GLU A 81 -5.36 -3.75 -7.43
CA GLU A 81 -5.12 -4.73 -8.49
C GLU A 81 -6.44 -5.32 -9.00
N LEU A 82 -7.34 -5.69 -8.09
CA LEU A 82 -8.68 -6.17 -8.43
C LEU A 82 -9.50 -5.09 -9.15
N ARG A 83 -9.46 -3.84 -8.68
CA ARG A 83 -10.13 -2.69 -9.32
C ARG A 83 -9.67 -2.49 -10.76
N ARG A 84 -8.37 -2.66 -11.05
CA ARG A 84 -7.82 -2.55 -12.42
C ARG A 84 -8.17 -3.73 -13.32
N LYS A 85 -8.33 -4.92 -12.74
CA LYS A 85 -8.64 -6.16 -13.47
C LYS A 85 -10.14 -6.42 -13.64
N SER A 86 -11.01 -5.71 -12.92
CA SER A 86 -12.45 -5.98 -12.86
C SER A 86 -13.29 -4.72 -13.09
N LEU A 87 -14.61 -4.90 -13.13
CA LEU A 87 -15.58 -3.80 -13.12
C LEU A 87 -15.87 -3.28 -11.70
N LEU A 88 -15.16 -3.76 -10.67
CA LEU A 88 -15.36 -3.29 -9.31
C LEU A 88 -14.79 -1.89 -9.18
N ASN A 89 -15.63 -0.96 -8.76
CA ASN A 89 -15.20 0.37 -8.38
C ASN A 89 -14.84 0.35 -6.89
N CYS A 90 -13.63 0.80 -6.55
CA CYS A 90 -13.16 0.92 -5.17
C CYS A 90 -12.73 2.36 -4.93
N ASN A 91 -12.90 2.83 -3.69
CA ASN A 91 -12.44 4.15 -3.30
C ASN A 91 -10.93 4.28 -3.48
N LYS A 92 -10.48 5.45 -3.91
CA LYS A 92 -9.06 5.80 -3.99
C LYS A 92 -8.53 5.99 -2.59
N VAL A 93 -7.46 5.28 -2.26
CA VAL A 93 -6.86 5.33 -0.92
C VAL A 93 -5.49 5.99 -1.01
N LYS A 94 -5.15 6.85 -0.04
CA LYS A 94 -3.77 7.35 0.11
C LYS A 94 -2.87 6.19 0.50
N LEU A 95 -1.94 5.82 -0.37
CA LEU A 95 -1.21 4.56 -0.25
C LEU A 95 -0.26 4.53 0.95
N PHE A 96 0.23 5.69 1.39
CA PHE A 96 1.21 5.80 2.49
C PHE A 96 0.65 6.58 3.70
N ASP A 97 -0.67 6.66 3.81
CA ASP A 97 -1.35 7.22 4.98
C ASP A 97 -1.60 6.11 6.01
N PHE A 98 -0.50 5.62 6.59
CA PHE A 98 -0.50 4.46 7.48
C PHE A 98 -1.36 4.64 8.74
N ASP A 99 -1.56 5.89 9.19
CA ASP A 99 -2.42 6.19 10.34
C ASP A 99 -3.91 5.93 10.05
N ASN A 100 -4.31 6.00 8.77
CA ASN A 100 -5.70 5.89 8.37
C ASN A 100 -6.10 4.49 7.89
N TYR A 101 -5.19 3.50 7.97
CA TYR A 101 -5.48 2.13 7.53
C TYR A 101 -6.68 1.49 8.24
N GLU A 102 -6.84 1.75 9.54
CA GLU A 102 -7.97 1.24 10.32
C GLU A 102 -9.32 1.88 9.94
N ASN A 103 -9.29 3.04 9.29
CA ASN A 103 -10.48 3.81 8.91
C ASN A 103 -10.84 3.66 7.41
N LEU A 104 -10.19 2.73 6.71
CA LEU A 104 -10.43 2.55 5.28
C LEU A 104 -11.78 1.87 5.03
N GLU A 105 -12.68 2.61 4.39
CA GLU A 105 -13.93 2.08 3.87
C GLU A 105 -13.79 1.73 2.39
N PHE A 106 -13.83 0.43 2.08
CA PHE A 106 -13.92 -0.07 0.72
C PHE A 106 -15.39 -0.20 0.32
N CYS A 107 -15.88 0.73 -0.50
CA CYS A 107 -17.16 0.55 -1.18
C CYS A 107 -16.95 -0.31 -2.43
N ILE A 108 -17.80 -1.32 -2.61
CA ILE A 108 -17.87 -2.11 -3.83
C ILE A 108 -19.20 -1.80 -4.50
N ASP A 109 -19.16 -1.11 -5.64
CA ASP A 109 -20.36 -0.84 -6.44
C ASP A 109 -20.89 -2.15 -7.04
N ARG A 110 -21.99 -2.68 -6.46
CA ARG A 110 -22.61 -3.95 -6.88
C ARG A 110 -23.38 -3.86 -8.20
N GLU A 111 -23.53 -2.68 -8.79
CA GLU A 111 -24.32 -2.48 -10.03
C GLU A 111 -23.71 -3.17 -11.27
N LEU A 112 -22.47 -3.68 -11.18
CA LEU A 112 -21.76 -4.33 -12.28
C LEU A 112 -21.66 -5.86 -12.13
N LEU A 113 -22.26 -6.44 -11.08
CA LEU A 113 -22.42 -7.90 -10.90
C LEU A 113 -23.72 -8.39 -11.56
N VAL A 114 -23.86 -8.16 -12.87
CA VAL A 114 -24.91 -8.82 -13.65
C VAL A 114 -24.28 -10.06 -14.29
N PHE A 115 -24.50 -11.22 -13.68
CA PHE A 115 -24.20 -12.54 -14.24
C PHE A 115 -25.27 -12.96 -15.26
#